data_AF-A0A3M1EPP5-F1
#
_entry.id   AF-A0A3M1EPP5-F1
#
_cell.length_a   1.000
_cell.length_b   1.000
_cell.length_c   1.000
_cell.angle_alpha   90.00
_cell.angle_beta   90.00
_cell.angle_gamma   90.00
#
_symmetry.space_group_name_H-M   'P 1'
#
loop_
_entity.id
_entity.type
_entity.pdbx_description
1 polymer ?
#
loop_
_entity_poly.entity_id
_entity_poly.type
_entity_poly.pdbx_seq_one_letter_code
_entity_poly.pdbx_strand_id
1 'polypeptide(L)' 'CCCNRKPLLRIVTKKPIQPRAEEIERNPLARSARLRTAARV' A
#
# COMPACT_ATOMS: atom_id res chain seq x y z
N CYS A 1 11.61 14.57 -8.12
CA CYS A 1 10.76 15.68 -8.62
C CYS A 1 11.56 16.95 -8.45
N CYS A 2 11.98 17.57 -9.55
CA CYS A 2 12.64 18.89 -9.56
C CYS A 2 11.63 20.04 -9.42
N CYS A 3 10.38 19.67 -9.16
CA CYS A 3 9.24 20.53 -9.02
C CYS A 3 9.06 20.85 -7.53
N ASN A 4 9.24 22.11 -7.12
CA ASN A 4 9.13 22.58 -5.74
C ASN A 4 7.69 22.54 -5.16
N ARG A 5 6.87 21.59 -5.60
CA ARG A 5 5.47 21.43 -5.22
C ARG A 5 5.39 20.73 -3.88
N LYS A 6 4.58 21.29 -2.98
CA LYS A 6 4.30 20.67 -1.68
C LYS A 6 3.53 19.36 -1.90
N PRO A 7 3.89 18.27 -1.19
CA PRO A 7 3.21 16.99 -1.34
C PRO A 7 1.76 17.12 -0.85
N LEU A 8 0.81 16.79 -1.72
CA LEU A 8 -0.63 16.79 -1.39
C LEU A 8 -1.06 15.56 -0.59
N LEU A 9 -0.23 14.52 -0.61
CA LEU A 9 -0.47 13.23 0.00
C LEU A 9 0.77 12.79 0.76
N ARG A 10 0.60 12.32 2.01
CA ARG A 10 1.65 11.68 2.80
C ARG A 10 1.53 10.17 2.65
N ILE A 11 2.59 9.54 2.14
CA ILE A 11 2.65 8.08 2.02
C ILE A 11 2.70 7.48 3.43
N VAL A 12 1.71 6.65 3.76
CA VAL A 12 1.65 5.94 5.05
C VAL A 12 2.41 4.62 4.95
N THR A 13 2.18 3.88 3.86
CA THR A 13 2.84 2.59 3.61
C THR A 13 3.98 2.75 2.60
N LYS A 14 5.23 2.83 3.07
CA LYS A 14 6.41 2.90 2.19
C LYS A 14 6.62 1.60 1.39
N LYS A 15 6.41 0.45 2.03
CA LYS A 15 6.37 -0.87 1.38
C LYS A 15 4.92 -1.33 1.28
N PRO A 16 4.52 -2.04 0.21
CA PRO A 16 3.17 -2.57 0.09
C PRO A 16 2.89 -3.59 1.19
N ILE A 17 1.71 -3.53 1.80
CA ILE A 17 1.27 -4.55 2.76
C ILE A 17 0.82 -5.78 1.97
N GLN A 18 1.38 -6.94 2.33
CA GLN A 18 1.03 -8.23 1.77
C GLN A 18 0.01 -8.93 2.68
N PRO A 19 -0.87 -9.76 2.12
CA PRO A 19 -1.79 -10.57 2.91
C PRO A 19 -1.03 -11.62 3.73
N ARG A 20 -1.61 -12.01 4.86
CA ARG A 20 -1.07 -13.05 5.74
C ARG A 20 -1.28 -14.44 5.16
N ALA A 21 -0.48 -15.42 5.59
CA ALA A 21 -0.58 -16.80 5.12
C ALA A 21 -1.99 -17.40 5.32
N GLU A 22 -2.59 -17.20 6.50
CA GLU A 22 -3.97 -17.62 6.83
C GLU A 22 -5.03 -17.06 5.87
N GLU A 23 -4.80 -15.86 5.36
CA GLU A 23 -5.72 -15.19 4.43
C GLU A 23 -5.56 -15.72 3.01
N ILE A 24 -4.35 -16.12 2.63
CA ILE A 24 -4.05 -16.79 1.37
C ILE A 24 -4.62 -18.22 1.36
N GLU A 25 -4.55 -18.93 2.49
CA GLU A 25 -5.14 -20.27 2.62
C GLU A 25 -6.67 -20.24 2.50
N ARG A 26 -7.33 -19.27 3.15
CA ARG A 26 -8.79 -19.08 3.03
C ARG A 26 -9.21 -18.47 1.68
N ASN A 27 -8.37 -17.63 1.10
CA ASN A 27 -8.62 -16.99 -0.20
C ASN A 27 -7.34 -17.00 -1.06
N PRO A 28 -7.14 -18.05 -1.88
CA PRO A 28 -5.96 -18.18 -2.74
C PRO A 28 -5.75 -17.02 -3.71
N LEU A 29 -6.83 -16.33 -4.11
CA LEU A 29 -6.77 -15.17 -5.00
C LEU A 29 -6.13 -13.96 -4.31
N ALA A 30 -6.15 -13.90 -2.98
CA ALA A 30 -5.54 -12.81 -2.22
C ALA A 30 -4.01 -12.79 -2.34
N ARG A 31 -3.35 -13.90 -2.73
CA ARG A 31 -1.87 -14.01 -2.75
C ARG A 31 -1.14 -12.89 -3.50
N SER A 32 -1.80 -12.28 -4.48
CA SER A 32 -1.23 -11.22 -5.33
C SER A 32 -1.56 -9.80 -4.85
N ALA A 33 -2.42 -9.66 -3.84
CA ALA A 33 -2.84 -8.36 -3.33
C ALA A 33 -1.65 -7.59 -2.71
N ARG A 34 -1.58 -6.29 -3.00
CA ARG A 34 -0.54 -5.39 -2.49
C ARG A 34 -1.18 -4.06 -2.09
N LEU A 35 -1.44 -3.89 -0.80
CA LEU A 35 -2.12 -2.69 -0.30
C LEU A 35 -1.13 -1.53 -0.15
N ARG A 36 -1.51 -0.36 -0.69
CA ARG A 36 -0.76 0.90 -0.58
C ARG A 36 -1.71 2.01 -0.17
N THR A 37 -1.33 2.77 0.85
CA THR A 37 -2.17 3.83 1.41
C THR A 37 -1.38 5.13 1.55
N ALA A 38 -2.06 6.24 1.24
CA ALA A 38 -1.59 7.58 1.51
C ALA A 38 -2.69 8.36 2.23
N ALA A 39 -2.29 9.25 3.13
CA ALA A 39 -3.18 10.16 3.83
C ALA A 39 -3.14 11.53 3.15
N ARG A 40 -4.29 12.23 3.13
CA ARG A 40 -4.33 13.64 2.75
C ARG A 40 -3.62 14.46 3.83
N VAL A 41 -2.79 15.40 3.38
CA VAL A 41 -2.06 16.35 4.25
C VAL A 41 -2.97 17.47 4.68
#